data_AF-Q135Y0-F1
#
_entry.id   AF-Q135Y0-F1
#
_cell.length_a   1.000
_cell.length_b   1.000
_cell.length_c   1.000
_cell.angle_alpha   90.00
_cell.angle_beta   90.00
_cell.angle_gamma   90.00
#
_symmetry.space_group_name_H-M   'P 1'
#
loop_
_entity.id
_entity.type
_entity.pdbx_description
1 polymer ?
#
loop_
_entity_poly.entity_id
_entity_poly.type
_entity_poly.pdbx_seq_one_letter_code
_entity_poly.pdbx_strand_id
1 'polypeptide(L)' 'MRQPIYIAMHAVIAASFIFLLQRYALSATLESSLLWALTFGVCAAGLAYMQSNR' A
#
# COMPACT_ATOMS: atom_id res chain seq x y z
N MET A 1 6.47 1.10 -19.26
CA MET A 1 6.59 1.76 -17.94
C MET A 1 7.78 1.15 -17.21
N ARG A 2 8.66 1.95 -16.60
CA ARG A 2 9.81 1.41 -15.85
C ARG A 2 9.27 0.56 -14.69
N GLN A 3 9.62 -0.72 -14.62
CA GLN A 3 9.16 -1.65 -13.58
C GLN A 3 9.19 -1.08 -12.14
N PRO A 4 10.22 -0.34 -11.69
CA PRO A 4 10.21 0.24 -10.34
C PRO A 4 9.10 1.29 -10.12
N ILE A 5 8.75 2.08 -11.15
CA ILE A 5 7.66 3.07 -11.05
C ILE A 5 6.31 2.36 -10.92
N TYR A 6 6.11 1.27 -11.65
CA TYR A 6 4.90 0.46 -11.59
C TYR A 6 4.69 -0.15 -10.19
N ILE A 7 5.75 -0.71 -9.61
CA ILE A 7 5.74 -1.28 -8.26
C ILE A 7 5.49 -0.19 -7.22
N ALA A 8 6.16 0.96 -7.34
CA ALA A 8 5.97 2.09 -6.44
C ALA A 8 4.54 2.64 -6.50
N MET A 9 3.93 2.75 -7.68
CA MET A 9 2.52 3.15 -7.82
C MET A 9 1.59 2.21 -7.06
N HIS A 10 1.76 0.89 -7.18
CA HIS A 10 0.92 -0.08 -6.48
C HIS A 10 1.05 0.07 -4.96
N ALA A 11 2.28 0.19 -4.47
CA ALA A 11 2.55 0.36 -3.05
C ALA A 11 1.90 1.63 -2.48
N VAL A 12 2.06 2.76 -3.18
CA VAL A 12 1.51 4.06 -2.75
C VAL A 12 0.00 4.06 -2.77
N ILE A 13 -0.63 3.60 -3.86
CA ILE A 13 -2.09 3.56 -3.97
C ILE A 13 -2.70 2.67 -2.88
N ALA A 14 -2.13 1.49 -2.65
CA ALA A 14 -2.60 0.58 -1.60
C ALA A 14 -2.44 1.17 -0.20
N ALA A 15 -1.27 1.75 0.10
CA ALA A 15 -1.00 2.38 1.39
C ALA A 15 -1.94 3.57 1.65
N SER A 16 -2.15 4.43 0.64
CA SER A 16 -3.09 5.57 0.74
C SER A 16 -4.52 5.10 0.96
N PHE A 17 -4.98 4.09 0.20
CA PHE A 17 -6.33 3.54 0.36
C PHE A 17 -6.57 3.01 1.78
N ILE A 18 -5.67 2.18 2.28
CA ILE A 18 -5.79 1.60 3.63
C ILE A 18 -5.70 2.66 4.72
N PHE A 19 -4.80 3.63 4.58
CA PHE A 19 -4.70 4.73 5.54
C PHE A 19 -6.01 5.52 5.63
N LEU A 20 -6.58 5.91 4.49
CA LEU A 20 -7.83 6.68 4.45
C LEU A 20 -9.00 5.87 5.03
N LEU A 21 -9.09 4.58 4.69
CA LEU A 21 -10.08 3.66 5.23
C LEU A 21 -9.98 3.58 6.76
N GLN A 22 -8.78 3.31 7.28
CA GLN A 22 -8.54 3.17 8.72
C GLN A 22 -8.84 4.50 9.45
N ARG A 23 -8.32 5.61 8.94
CA ARG A 23 -8.41 6.91 9.63
C ARG A 23 -9.82 7.49 9.62
N TYR A 24 -10.53 7.41 8.49
CA TYR A 24 -11.77 8.15 8.29
C TYR A 24 -13.02 7.29 8.27
N ALA A 25 -12.96 6.07 7.74
CA ALA A 25 -14.12 5.18 7.73
C ALA A 25 -14.22 4.35 9.02
N LEU A 26 -13.08 3.88 9.54
CA LEU A 26 -13.02 3.00 10.72
C LEU A 26 -12.69 3.74 12.01
N SER A 27 -12.38 5.04 11.94
CA SER A 27 -11.99 5.87 13.10
C SER A 27 -10.85 5.27 13.94
N ALA A 28 -9.94 4.54 13.31
CA ALA A 28 -8.80 3.93 13.97
C ALA A 28 -7.79 4.98 14.47
N THR A 29 -6.97 4.59 15.45
CA THR A 29 -5.87 5.42 15.91
C THR A 29 -4.86 5.67 14.79
N LEU A 30 -4.10 6.77 14.89
CA LEU A 30 -3.08 7.10 13.90
C LEU A 30 -2.02 5.98 13.80
N GLU A 31 -1.59 5.45 14.94
CA GLU A 31 -0.63 4.35 15.03
C GLU A 31 -1.14 3.12 14.26
N SER A 32 -2.36 2.67 14.53
CA SER A 32 -2.97 1.53 13.82
C SER A 32 -3.09 1.81 12.32
N SER A 33 -3.51 3.02 11.95
CA SER A 33 -3.67 3.42 10.54
C SER A 33 -2.33 3.37 9.77
N LEU A 34 -1.24 3.83 10.40
CA LEU A 34 0.10 3.81 9.80
C LEU A 34 0.67 2.39 9.71
N LEU A 35 0.49 1.57 10.75
CA LEU A 35 0.93 0.16 10.74
C LEU A 35 0.27 -0.59 9.58
N TRP A 36 -1.06 -0.49 9.45
CA TRP A 36 -1.78 -1.15 8.36
C TRP A 36 -1.41 -0.60 6.98
N ALA A 37 -1.23 0.72 6.83
CA ALA A 37 -0.80 1.32 5.56
C ALA A 37 0.57 0.77 5.10
N LEU A 38 1.52 0.63 6.03
CA LEU A 38 2.84 0.05 5.74
C LEU A 38 2.74 -1.43 5.38
N THR A 39 2.00 -2.22 6.15
CA THR A 39 1.84 -3.66 5.91
C THR A 39 1.22 -3.93 4.53
N PHE A 40 0.12 -3.25 4.20
CA PHE A 40 -0.53 -3.42 2.90
C PHE A 40 0.28 -2.83 1.75
N GLY A 41 0.97 -1.70 1.96
CA GLY A 41 1.85 -1.09 0.96
C GLY A 41 3.01 -2.01 0.56
N VAL A 42 3.67 -2.65 1.55
CA VAL A 42 4.74 -3.63 1.29
C VAL A 42 4.20 -4.87 0.58
N CYS A 43 3.04 -5.38 0.99
CA CYS A 43 2.40 -6.52 0.33
C CYS A 43 2.08 -6.22 -1.15
N ALA A 44 1.49 -5.04 -1.42
CA ALA A 44 1.19 -4.60 -2.78
C ALA A 44 2.46 -4.44 -3.64
N ALA A 45 3.55 -3.92 -3.06
CA ALA A 45 4.85 -3.86 -3.74
C ALA A 45 5.36 -5.26 -4.10
N GLY A 46 5.28 -6.22 -3.18
CA GLY A 46 5.68 -7.61 -3.40
C GLY A 46 4.88 -8.29 -4.52
N LEU A 47 3.55 -8.13 -4.52
CA LEU A 47 2.69 -8.67 -5.58
C LEU A 47 3.00 -8.04 -6.95
N ALA A 48 3.18 -6.72 -7.00
CA ALA A 48 3.52 -6.01 -8.23
C ALA A 48 4.91 -6.42 -8.77
N TYR A 49 5.87 -6.70 -7.88
CA TYR A 49 7.18 -7.24 -8.25
C TYR A 49 7.05 -8.62 -8.89
N MET A 50 6.30 -9.55 -8.25
CA MET A 50 6.07 -10.89 -8.80
C MET A 50 5.32 -10.87 -10.15
N GLN A 51 4.43 -9.89 -10.35
CA GLN A 51 3.75 -9.70 -11.64
C GLN A 51 4.68 -9.11 -12.71
N SER A 52 5.58 -8.22 -12.32
CA SER A 52 6.54 -7.60 -13.24
C SER A 52 7.68 -8.54 -13.64
N ASN A 53 7.97 -9.55 -12.82
CA ASN A 53 9.03 -10.55 -13.02
C ASN A 53 8.47 -11.91 -13.51
N ARG A 54 7.29 -11.91 -14.15
CA ARG A 54 6.74 -13.05 -14.89
C ARG A 54 7.05 -12.93 -16.38
#